data_AF-A0A2G1Z847-F1
#
_entry.id   AF-A0A2G1Z847-F1
#
_cell.length_a   1.000
_cell.length_b   1.000
_cell.length_c   1.000
_cell.angle_alpha   90.00
_cell.angle_beta   90.00
_cell.angle_gamma   90.00
#
_symmetry.space_group_name_H-M   'P 1'
#
loop_
_entity.id
_entity.type
_entity.pdbx_description
1 polymer ?
#
loop_
_entity_poly.entity_id
_entity_poly.type
_entity_poly.pdbx_seq_one_letter_code
_entity_poly.pdbx_strand_id
1 'polypeptide(L)' 'MDSYNHYIIKHVILNDNFEFAGEQAFNPETDSPISEYNITELNSAVYVILPCNKYDARLNVLML' A
#
# COMPACT_ATOMS: atom_id res chain seq x y z
N MET A 1 7.99 9.90 12.11
CA MET A 1 7.96 8.46 12.40
C MET A 1 9.22 8.19 13.20
N ASP A 2 9.10 7.74 14.45
CA ASP A 2 10.23 7.05 15.08
C ASP A 2 10.31 5.69 14.39
N SER A 3 11.31 5.50 13.54
CA SER A 3 11.31 4.48 12.47
C SER A 3 11.09 3.04 12.98
N TYR A 4 11.44 2.78 14.23
CA TYR A 4 11.21 1.48 14.89
C TYR A 4 9.86 1.35 15.61
N ASN A 5 9.30 2.44 16.11
CA ASN A 5 8.13 2.39 16.99
C ASN A 5 6.81 2.41 16.20
N HIS A 6 6.79 3.07 15.04
CA HIS A 6 5.57 3.25 14.26
C HIS A 6 5.88 3.49 12.78
N TYR A 7 5.57 2.50 11.94
CA TYR A 7 5.88 2.49 10.51
C TYR A 7 4.82 1.74 9.69
N ILE A 8 4.80 2.01 8.38
CA ILE A 8 4.01 1.27 7.38
C ILE A 8 4.84 0.10 6.89
N ILE A 9 4.25 -1.09 6.87
CA ILE A 9 4.94 -2.33 6.53
C ILE A 9 5.10 -2.46 5.00
N LYS A 10 4.03 -2.18 4.27
CA LYS A 10 3.96 -2.32 2.81
C LYS A 10 2.79 -1.55 2.23
N HIS A 11 2.81 -1.34 0.91
CA HIS A 11 1.63 -1.03 0.12
C HIS A 11 1.17 -2.31 -0.58
N VAL A 12 -0.10 -2.68 -0.46
CA VAL A 12 -0.73 -3.76 -1.24
C VAL A 12 -1.76 -3.14 -2.18
N ILE A 13 -1.70 -3.48 -3.45
CA ILE A 13 -2.53 -2.93 -4.51
C ILE A 13 -3.46 -4.05 -5.00
N LEU A 14 -4.75 -3.79 -5.01
CA LEU A 14 -5.77 -4.67 -5.56
C LEU A 14 -6.53 -3.97 -6.69
N ASN A 15 -6.97 -4.76 -7.67
CA ASN A 15 -7.84 -4.28 -8.76
C ASN A 15 -9.30 -4.12 -8.28
N ASP A 16 -10.18 -3.75 -9.20
CA ASP A 16 -11.61 -3.52 -8.94
C ASP A 16 -12.38 -4.76 -8.45
N ASN A 17 -11.86 -5.96 -8.73
CA ASN A 17 -12.36 -7.24 -8.23
C ASN A 17 -11.72 -7.68 -6.89
N PHE A 18 -10.94 -6.80 -6.24
CA PHE A 18 -10.13 -7.11 -5.06
C PHE A 18 -9.07 -8.21 -5.29
N GLU A 19 -8.69 -8.46 -6.54
CA GLU A 19 -7.62 -9.39 -6.87
C GLU A 19 -6.27 -8.70 -6.70
N PHE A 20 -5.26 -9.47 -6.27
CA PHE A 20 -3.92 -8.95 -6.04
C PHE A 20 -3.28 -8.47 -7.35
N ALA A 21 -2.94 -7.19 -7.40
CA ALA A 21 -2.21 -6.59 -8.53
C ALA A 21 -0.72 -6.42 -8.21
N GLY A 22 -0.37 -6.13 -6.95
CA GLY A 22 1.02 -6.01 -6.56
C GLY A 22 1.23 -5.58 -5.11
N GLU A 23 2.50 -5.56 -4.69
CA GLU A 23 2.89 -4.98 -3.41
C GLU A 23 4.29 -4.36 -3.45
N GLN A 24 4.53 -3.41 -2.55
CA GLN A 24 5.85 -2.87 -2.24
C GLN A 24 6.05 -2.92 -0.73
N ALA A 25 6.99 -3.74 -0.26
CA ALA A 25 7.41 -3.75 1.15
C ALA A 25 8.45 -2.66 1.42
N PHE A 26 8.50 -2.19 2.66
CA PHE A 26 9.45 -1.17 3.11
C PHE A 26 10.29 -1.70 4.26
N ASN A 27 11.60 -1.46 4.22
CA ASN A 27 12.45 -1.58 5.39
C ASN A 27 12.21 -0.35 6.30
N PRO A 28 11.68 -0.53 7.52
CA PRO A 28 11.36 0.59 8.40
C PRO A 28 12.60 1.38 8.87
N GLU A 29 13.81 0.84 8.72
CA GLU A 29 15.04 1.53 9.10
C GLU A 29 15.55 2.48 8.01
N THR A 30 15.33 2.13 6.74
CA THR A 30 16.00 2.78 5.61
C THR A 30 15.04 3.44 4.63
N ASP A 31 13.81 2.93 4.53
CA ASP A 31 12.91 3.29 3.44
C ASP A 31 11.87 4.30 3.92
N SER A 32 11.54 5.25 3.04
CA SER A 32 10.31 6.03 3.18
C SER A 32 9.14 5.22 2.60
N PRO A 33 7.96 5.18 3.25
CA PRO A 33 6.81 4.39 2.77
C PRO A 33 6.09 5.11 1.63
N ILE A 34 6.79 5.29 0.52
CA ILE A 34 6.32 5.92 -0.71
C ILE A 34 6.68 4.96 -1.84
N SER A 35 5.69 4.60 -2.65
CA SER A 35 5.89 3.75 -3.83
C SER A 35 5.10 4.28 -5.00
N GLU A 36 5.60 4.02 -6.20
CA GLU A 36 4.88 4.24 -7.45
C GLU A 36 4.43 2.89 -8.00
N TYR A 37 3.25 2.86 -8.60
CA TYR A 37 2.70 1.65 -9.20
C TYR A 37 2.02 2.03 -10.52
N ASN A 38 2.31 1.30 -11.59
CA ASN A 38 1.67 1.55 -12.87
C ASN A 38 0.25 0.96 -12.87
N ILE A 39 -0.75 1.84 -13.00
CA ILE A 39 -2.17 1.49 -12.97
C ILE A 39 -2.81 1.43 -14.37
N THR A 40 -2.04 1.54 -15.46
CA THR A 40 -2.61 1.60 -16.82
C THR A 40 -3.40 0.37 -17.23
N GLU A 41 -3.16 -0.77 -16.59
CA GLU A 41 -3.89 -2.03 -16.85
C GLU A 41 -5.03 -2.27 -15.85
N LEU A 42 -5.18 -1.41 -14.83
CA LEU A 42 -6.27 -1.47 -13.88
C LEU A 42 -7.43 -0.63 -14.37
N ASN A 43 -8.65 -1.11 -14.13
CA ASN A 43 -9.88 -0.47 -14.59
C ASN A 43 -10.77 -0.14 -13.39
N SER A 44 -11.60 0.89 -13.52
CA SER A 44 -12.66 1.28 -12.58
C SER A 44 -12.20 1.82 -11.21
N ALA A 45 -11.47 1.01 -10.45
CA ALA A 45 -11.01 1.35 -9.11
C ALA A 45 -9.68 0.64 -8.78
N VAL A 46 -8.88 1.32 -7.95
CA VAL A 46 -7.67 0.77 -7.35
C VAL A 46 -7.80 0.84 -5.84
N TYR A 47 -7.65 -0.30 -5.18
CA TYR A 47 -7.67 -0.40 -3.73
C TYR A 47 -6.23 -0.51 -3.22
N VAL A 48 -5.87 0.38 -2.30
CA VAL A 48 -4.54 0.38 -1.69
C VAL A 48 -4.68 0.11 -0.20
N ILE A 49 -4.11 -1.00 0.25
CA ILE A 49 -4.07 -1.39 1.66
C ILE A 49 -2.70 -1.04 2.23
N LEU A 50 -2.71 -0.36 3.37
CA LEU A 50 -1.54 0.15 4.08
C LEU A 50 -1.49 -0.48 5.49
N PRO A 51 -0.93 -1.68 5.66
CA PRO A 51 -0.72 -2.26 6.99
C PRO A 51 0.33 -1.47 7.78
N CYS A 52 0.05 -1.23 9.05
CA CYS A 52 0.96 -0.60 9.98
C CYS A 52 1.42 -1.61 11.04
N ASN A 53 2.59 -1.41 11.64
CA ASN A 53 3.06 -2.30 12.72
C ASN A 53 2.29 -2.11 14.04
N LYS A 54 1.72 -0.92 14.26
CA LYS A 54 1.07 -0.53 15.52
C LYS A 54 -0.45 -0.45 15.42
N TYR A 55 -0.94 -0.18 14.22
CA TYR A 55 -2.36 -0.13 13.91
C TYR A 55 -2.67 -1.20 12.87
N ASP A 56 -3.93 -1.63 12.78
CA ASP A 56 -4.38 -2.50 11.69
C ASP A 56 -4.18 -1.83 10.32
N ALA A 57 -4.71 -2.45 9.27
CA ALA A 57 -4.61 -1.93 7.92
C ALA A 57 -5.56 -0.75 7.65
N ARG A 58 -5.05 0.27 6.95
CA ARG A 58 -5.89 1.31 6.35
C ARG A 58 -6.17 0.98 4.88
N LEU A 59 -7.42 1.11 4.46
CA LEU A 59 -7.82 1.02 3.05
C LEU A 59 -7.96 2.43 2.45
N ASN A 60 -7.45 2.61 1.24
CA ASN A 60 -7.73 3.77 0.40
C ASN A 60 -8.25 3.28 -0.95
N VAL A 61 -9.10 4.08 -1.59
CA VAL A 61 -9.70 3.76 -2.88
C VAL A 61 -9.48 4.94 -3.81
N LEU A 62 -9.01 4.65 -5.02
CA LEU A 62 -8.95 5.58 -6.13
C LEU A 62 -9.91 5.10 -7.21
N MET A 63 -10.82 5.96 -7.65
CA MET A 63 -11.69 5.71 -8.81
C MET A 63 -10.96 6.21 -10.07
N LEU A 64 -10.99 5.43 -11.16
CA LEU A 64 -10.33 5.72 -12.44
C LEU A 64 -11.30 6.24 -13.50
#